data_AF-A0A4U0U6L3-F1
#
_entry.id   AF-A0A4U0U6L3-F1
#
_cell.length_a   1.000
_cell.length_b   1.000
_cell.length_c   1.000
_cell.angle_alpha   90.00
_cell.angle_beta   90.00
_cell.angle_gamma   90.00
#
_symmetry.space_group_name_H-M   'P 1'
#
loop_
_entity.id
_entity.type
_entity.pdbx_description
1 polymer ?
#
loop_
_entity_poly.entity_id
_entity_poly.type
_entity_poly.pdbx_seq_one_letter_code
_entity_poly.pdbx_strand_id
1 'polypeptide(L)'
;MAHRSTSISTLLFWMQDVASQARNVKQDQNARASPSSSSLSRELTASLEQPDELISLVAFSGGQNMRVRVADDLKLFELLCEDSPTAIFKELSQATDAGEALLIRLLRTLAGMELPPAQNLRDRLPRQRCHQKNDGPPPVRAGLRFFYAQGPPILAQAPAYFQSERL
;
A
#
# COMPACT_ATOMS: atom_id res chain seq x y z
N MET A 1 15.64 -8.72 -28.89
CA MET A 1 15.13 -8.41 -27.53
C MET A 1 14.83 -6.92 -27.29
N ALA A 2 15.31 -5.97 -28.11
CA ALA A 2 15.06 -4.53 -27.92
C ALA A 2 13.61 -4.05 -28.19
N HIS A 3 12.85 -4.72 -29.08
CA HIS A 3 11.51 -4.26 -29.50
C HIS A 3 10.40 -4.36 -28.44
N ARG A 4 10.51 -5.27 -27.46
CA ARG A 4 9.46 -5.47 -26.44
C ARG A 4 9.50 -4.42 -25.31
N SER A 5 10.70 -3.94 -24.96
CA SER A 5 10.89 -2.94 -23.90
C SER A 5 10.29 -1.57 -24.27
N THR A 6 10.38 -1.19 -25.55
CA THR A 6 9.77 0.02 -26.08
C THR A 6 8.25 -0.02 -25.96
N SER A 7 7.63 -1.18 -26.18
CA SER A 7 6.17 -1.35 -26.18
C SER A 7 5.56 -1.21 -24.77
N ILE A 8 6.22 -1.73 -23.73
CA ILE A 8 5.77 -1.57 -22.32
C ILE A 8 5.93 -0.11 -21.87
N SER A 9 7.06 0.51 -22.19
CA SER A 9 7.30 1.93 -21.88
C SER A 9 6.29 2.84 -22.58
N THR A 10 5.92 2.52 -23.82
CA THR A 10 4.87 3.20 -24.57
C THR A 10 3.49 2.96 -23.95
N LEU A 11 3.16 1.74 -23.51
CA LEU A 11 1.90 1.45 -22.81
C LEU A 11 1.80 2.24 -21.50
N LEU A 12 2.87 2.26 -20.69
CA LEU A 12 2.94 3.04 -19.45
C LEU A 12 2.80 4.54 -19.74
N PHE A 13 3.44 5.03 -20.80
CA PHE A 13 3.29 6.42 -21.25
C PHE A 13 1.84 6.72 -21.63
N TRP A 14 1.18 5.86 -22.41
CA TRP A 14 -0.24 6.02 -22.77
C TRP A 14 -1.17 5.92 -21.58
N MET A 15 -0.93 5.00 -20.64
CA MET A 15 -1.72 4.91 -19.41
C MET A 15 -1.53 6.16 -18.53
N GLN A 16 -0.31 6.68 -18.43
CA GLN A 16 -0.03 7.93 -17.72
C GLN A 16 -0.61 9.15 -18.42
N ASP A 17 -0.57 9.17 -19.76
CA ASP A 17 -1.13 10.21 -20.61
C ASP A 17 -2.66 10.22 -20.50
N VAL A 18 -3.33 9.08 -20.66
CA VAL A 18 -4.76 8.92 -20.40
C VAL A 18 -5.11 9.31 -18.96
N ALA A 19 -4.31 8.89 -17.97
CA ALA A 19 -4.52 9.29 -16.58
C ALA A 19 -4.22 10.79 -16.32
N SER A 20 -3.51 11.49 -17.20
CA SER A 20 -3.19 12.93 -17.08
C SER A 20 -4.17 13.81 -17.86
N GLN A 21 -4.67 13.33 -19.00
CA GLN A 21 -5.70 13.96 -19.83
C GLN A 21 -7.10 13.73 -19.27
N ALA A 22 -7.32 12.62 -18.56
CA ALA A 22 -8.54 12.39 -17.80
C ALA A 22 -8.56 13.24 -16.51
N ARG A 23 -8.71 14.56 -16.66
CA ARG A 23 -9.09 15.46 -15.54
C ARG A 23 -10.31 14.91 -14.81
N ASN A 24 -11.21 14.24 -15.54
CA ASN A 24 -12.38 13.57 -14.98
C ASN A 24 -12.02 12.32 -14.17
N VAL A 25 -11.21 11.37 -14.65
CA VAL A 25 -11.01 10.09 -13.91
C VAL A 25 -10.29 10.28 -12.57
N LYS A 26 -9.32 11.18 -12.45
CA LYS A 26 -8.64 11.40 -11.15
C LYS A 26 -9.50 12.15 -10.12
N GLN A 27 -10.42 13.00 -10.58
CA GLN A 27 -11.27 13.85 -9.72
C GLN A 27 -12.66 13.23 -9.49
N ASP A 28 -13.15 12.43 -10.42
CA ASP A 28 -14.43 11.75 -10.37
C ASP A 28 -14.32 10.46 -9.54
N GLN A 29 -14.87 10.51 -8.34
CA GLN A 29 -14.93 9.36 -7.44
C GLN A 29 -15.81 8.24 -7.99
N ASN A 30 -16.86 8.56 -8.77
CA ASN A 30 -17.76 7.58 -9.37
C ASN A 30 -17.09 6.86 -10.54
N ALA A 31 -16.31 7.56 -11.37
CA ALA A 31 -15.53 6.92 -12.44
C ALA A 31 -14.43 5.98 -11.88
N ARG A 32 -13.83 6.30 -10.72
CA ARG A 32 -12.84 5.46 -10.04
C ARG A 32 -13.42 4.30 -9.25
N ALA A 33 -14.56 4.54 -8.60
CA ALA A 33 -15.30 3.52 -7.87
C ALA A 33 -16.11 2.63 -8.81
N SER A 34 -16.23 3.00 -10.10
CA SER A 34 -16.87 2.16 -11.09
C SER A 34 -16.21 0.78 -11.08
N PRO A 35 -16.99 -0.30 -10.91
CA PRO A 35 -16.44 -1.65 -10.93
C PRO A 35 -15.71 -1.93 -12.24
N SER A 36 -16.08 -1.28 -13.34
CA SER A 36 -15.43 -1.47 -14.65
C SER A 36 -13.99 -0.93 -14.73
N SER A 37 -13.68 0.21 -14.11
CA SER A 37 -12.32 0.78 -14.21
C SER A 37 -11.35 0.06 -13.28
N SER A 38 -11.80 -0.30 -12.08
CA SER A 38 -11.02 -1.09 -11.13
C SER A 38 -10.86 -2.55 -11.56
N SER A 39 -11.88 -3.16 -12.19
CA SER A 39 -11.77 -4.53 -12.75
C SER A 39 -10.78 -4.58 -13.90
N LEU A 40 -10.81 -3.62 -14.83
CA LEU A 40 -9.86 -3.56 -15.94
C LEU A 40 -8.42 -3.43 -15.46
N SER A 41 -8.17 -2.61 -14.43
CA SER A 41 -6.82 -2.53 -13.83
C SER A 41 -6.38 -3.85 -13.22
N ARG A 42 -7.29 -4.56 -12.53
CA ARG A 42 -7.00 -5.86 -11.91
C ARG A 42 -6.77 -6.95 -12.95
N GLU A 43 -7.57 -6.98 -14.00
CA GLU A 43 -7.42 -7.91 -15.13
C GLU A 43 -6.09 -7.71 -15.85
N LEU A 44 -5.71 -6.45 -16.09
CA LEU A 44 -4.39 -6.14 -16.64
C LEU A 44 -3.27 -6.63 -15.72
N THR A 45 -3.33 -6.33 -14.42
CA THR A 45 -2.35 -6.84 -13.44
C THR A 45 -2.28 -8.36 -13.46
N ALA A 46 -3.41 -9.05 -13.39
CA ALA A 46 -3.47 -10.51 -13.42
C ALA A 46 -2.94 -11.13 -14.72
N SER A 47 -3.07 -10.44 -15.86
CA SER A 47 -2.50 -10.91 -17.13
C SER A 47 -0.98 -10.76 -17.24
N LEU A 48 -0.38 -9.92 -16.38
CA LEU A 48 1.04 -9.61 -16.39
C LEU A 48 1.81 -10.29 -15.25
N GLU A 49 1.16 -10.49 -14.10
CA GLU A 49 1.72 -11.18 -12.94
C GLU A 49 2.06 -12.64 -13.27
N GLN A 50 3.26 -13.05 -12.87
CA GLN A 50 3.63 -14.46 -12.93
C GLN A 50 2.96 -15.24 -11.78
N PRO A 51 2.70 -16.55 -11.93
CA PRO A 51 2.04 -17.34 -10.89
C PRO A 51 2.76 -17.31 -9.53
N ASP A 52 4.09 -17.27 -9.52
CA ASP A 52 4.93 -17.17 -8.33
C ASP A 52 4.83 -15.81 -7.64
N GLU A 53 4.69 -14.73 -8.42
CA GLU A 53 4.43 -13.38 -7.90
C GLU A 53 3.07 -13.32 -7.20
N LEU A 54 2.03 -13.90 -7.83
CA LEU A 54 0.69 -13.98 -7.25
C LEU A 54 0.67 -14.80 -5.95
N ILE A 55 1.30 -15.98 -5.94
CA ILE A 55 1.39 -16.81 -4.73
C ILE A 55 2.14 -16.07 -3.63
N SER A 56 3.22 -15.37 -3.97
CA SER A 56 3.97 -14.55 -3.02
C SER A 56 3.11 -13.44 -2.44
N LEU A 57 2.33 -12.74 -3.27
CA LEU A 57 1.39 -11.70 -2.82
C LEU A 57 0.39 -12.25 -1.80
N VAL A 58 -0.21 -13.42 -2.09
CA VAL A 58 -1.16 -14.08 -1.18
C VAL A 58 -0.47 -14.50 0.12
N ALA A 59 0.67 -15.21 0.02
CA ALA A 59 1.39 -15.74 1.17
C ALA A 59 1.88 -14.63 2.13
N PHE A 60 2.29 -13.48 1.59
CA PHE A 60 2.82 -12.36 2.39
C PHE A 60 1.79 -11.26 2.68
N SER A 61 0.54 -11.38 2.22
CA SER A 61 -0.54 -10.40 2.44
C SER A 61 -0.77 -10.08 3.92
N GLY A 62 -0.73 -11.10 4.80
CA GLY A 62 -0.83 -10.92 6.24
C GLY A 62 0.31 -10.07 6.82
N GLY A 63 1.52 -10.24 6.29
CA GLY A 63 2.69 -9.42 6.68
C GLY A 63 2.56 -7.96 6.25
N GLN A 64 1.92 -7.69 5.12
CA GLN A 64 1.61 -6.32 4.68
C GLN A 64 0.61 -5.65 5.64
N ASN A 65 -0.46 -6.35 6.00
CA ASN A 65 -1.44 -5.86 6.98
C ASN A 65 -0.81 -5.56 8.34
N MET A 66 0.08 -6.43 8.82
CA MET A 66 0.84 -6.21 10.06
C MET A 66 1.68 -4.93 9.98
N ARG A 67 2.39 -4.69 8.87
CA ARG A 67 3.24 -3.51 8.71
C ARG A 67 2.42 -2.22 8.76
N VAL A 68 1.27 -2.19 8.09
CA VAL A 68 0.34 -1.04 8.14
C VAL A 68 -0.21 -0.85 9.55
N ARG A 69 -0.53 -1.95 10.26
CA ARG A 69 -1.01 -1.90 11.65
C ARG A 69 0.04 -1.34 12.61
N VAL A 70 1.29 -1.78 12.50
CA VAL A 70 2.40 -1.26 13.32
C VAL A 70 2.65 0.22 13.01
N ALA A 71 2.60 0.61 11.73
CA ALA A 71 2.73 2.01 11.34
C ALA A 71 1.60 2.88 11.91
N ASP A 72 0.38 2.36 11.95
CA ASP A 72 -0.79 2.99 12.58
C ASP A 72 -0.62 3.15 14.09
N ASP A 73 -0.11 2.13 14.78
CA ASP A 73 0.13 2.16 16.23
C ASP A 73 1.25 3.15 16.61
N LEU A 74 2.29 3.24 15.77
CA LEU A 74 3.37 4.23 15.89
C LEU A 74 2.96 5.63 15.42
N LYS A 75 1.72 5.82 14.94
CA LYS A 75 1.22 7.09 14.39
C LYS A 75 2.10 7.65 13.27
N LEU A 76 2.72 6.77 12.49
CA LEU A 76 3.64 7.17 11.44
C LEU A 76 2.93 7.93 10.32
N PHE A 77 1.67 7.62 10.03
CA PHE A 77 0.93 8.33 9.00
C PHE A 77 0.78 9.80 9.37
N GLU A 78 0.37 10.10 10.61
CA GLU A 78 0.24 11.45 11.14
C GLU A 78 1.58 12.20 11.14
N LEU A 79 2.62 11.57 11.68
CA LEU A 79 3.97 12.16 11.78
C LEU A 79 4.57 12.47 10.40
N LEU A 80 4.17 11.73 9.36
CA LEU A 80 4.61 11.96 7.99
C LEU A 80 3.74 12.99 7.25
N CYS A 81 2.52 13.27 7.75
CA CYS A 81 1.59 14.27 7.21
C CYS A 81 1.86 15.69 7.73
N GLU A 82 2.47 15.87 8.89
CA GLU A 82 2.69 17.20 9.48
C GLU A 82 3.66 18.06 8.62
N ASP A 83 3.36 19.36 8.47
CA ASP A 83 4.10 20.36 7.67
C ASP A 83 5.46 20.74 8.30
N SER A 84 6.40 19.80 8.33
CA SER A 84 7.80 20.08 8.65
C SER A 84 8.70 19.66 7.47
N PRO A 85 9.81 20.36 7.16
CA PRO A 85 10.46 20.21 5.87
C PRO A 85 11.25 18.90 5.67
N THR A 86 11.56 18.13 6.71
CA THR A 86 12.32 16.86 6.58
C THR A 86 12.18 16.07 7.87
N ALA A 87 11.65 14.85 7.86
CA ALA A 87 11.65 14.01 9.07
C ALA A 87 12.92 13.18 9.01
N ILE A 88 13.90 13.53 9.83
CA ILE A 88 15.11 12.71 9.97
C ILE A 88 14.71 11.47 10.76
N PHE A 89 15.19 10.27 10.41
CA PHE A 89 14.87 9.03 11.14
C PHE A 89 15.08 9.14 12.65
N LYS A 90 16.03 9.98 13.08
CA LYS A 90 16.28 10.35 14.48
C LYS A 90 15.09 11.05 15.15
N GLU A 91 14.41 11.95 14.45
CA GLU A 91 13.21 12.65 14.96
C GLU A 91 12.02 11.70 15.05
N LEU A 92 11.84 10.83 14.04
CA LEU A 92 10.82 9.79 14.09
C LEU A 92 11.07 8.80 15.22
N SER A 93 12.33 8.40 15.43
CA SER A 93 12.75 7.55 16.54
C SER A 93 12.40 8.19 17.88
N GLN A 94 12.70 9.48 18.06
CA GLN A 94 12.32 10.22 19.27
C GLN A 94 10.81 10.36 19.45
N ALA A 95 10.06 10.60 18.37
CA ALA A 95 8.60 10.78 18.44
C ALA A 95 7.84 9.48 18.70
N THR A 96 8.41 8.33 18.31
CA THR A 96 7.74 7.03 18.38
C THR A 96 8.32 6.06 19.40
N ASP A 97 9.46 6.41 20.01
CA ASP A 97 10.29 5.52 20.85
C ASP A 97 10.71 4.22 20.14
N ALA A 98 10.63 4.19 18.80
CA ALA A 98 10.96 3.04 17.99
C ALA A 98 12.40 3.13 17.49
N GLY A 99 13.13 2.01 17.55
CA GLY A 99 14.48 1.92 17.02
C GLY A 99 14.54 2.30 15.53
N GLU A 100 15.56 3.06 15.15
CA GLU A 100 15.76 3.55 13.77
C GLU A 100 15.76 2.41 12.73
N ALA A 101 16.36 1.27 13.05
CA ALA A 101 16.34 0.10 12.17
C ALA A 101 14.93 -0.45 11.90
N LEU A 102 14.03 -0.40 12.89
CA LEU A 102 12.62 -0.80 12.73
C LEU A 102 11.89 0.19 11.82
N LEU A 103 12.07 1.49 12.07
CA LEU A 103 11.47 2.56 11.27
C LEU A 103 11.89 2.49 9.81
N ILE A 104 13.19 2.29 9.53
CA ILE A 104 13.72 2.12 8.18
C ILE A 104 13.06 0.92 7.48
N ARG A 105 12.94 -0.22 8.17
CA ARG A 105 12.32 -1.43 7.60
C ARG A 105 10.85 -1.22 7.31
N LEU A 106 10.10 -0.64 8.23
CA LEU A 106 8.68 -0.31 8.04
C LEU A 106 8.51 0.64 6.86
N LEU A 107 9.21 1.78 6.85
CA LEU A 107 9.07 2.80 5.81
C LEU A 107 9.46 2.28 4.42
N ARG A 108 10.48 1.43 4.29
CA ARG A 108 10.80 0.76 3.03
C ARG A 108 9.66 -0.10 2.52
N THR A 109 9.04 -0.88 3.41
CA THR A 109 7.94 -1.76 3.04
C THR A 109 6.68 -1.00 2.69
N LEU A 110 6.34 0.05 3.45
CA LEU A 110 5.17 0.87 3.20
C LEU A 110 5.35 1.67 1.89
N ALA A 111 6.54 2.20 1.62
CA ALA A 111 6.84 2.88 0.37
C ALA A 111 6.71 1.96 -0.86
N GLY A 112 7.04 0.67 -0.72
CA GLY A 112 6.79 -0.35 -1.73
C GLY A 112 5.30 -0.66 -1.96
N MET A 113 4.44 -0.34 -0.98
CA MET A 113 2.97 -0.36 -1.09
C MET A 113 2.40 1.00 -1.53
N GLU A 114 3.27 1.93 -1.93
CA GLU A 114 2.93 3.33 -2.25
C GLU A 114 2.37 4.16 -1.08
N LEU A 115 2.71 3.80 0.16
CA LEU A 115 2.30 4.49 1.38
C LEU A 115 3.55 4.90 2.20
N PRO A 116 4.02 6.16 2.28
CA PRO A 116 3.86 7.28 1.35
C PRO A 116 4.68 7.09 0.05
N PRO A 117 4.43 7.88 -1.00
CA PRO A 117 5.08 7.70 -2.29
C PRO A 117 6.60 7.81 -2.20
N ALA A 118 7.26 6.79 -2.74
CA ALA A 118 8.69 6.62 -2.69
C ALA A 118 9.43 7.65 -3.57
N GLN A 119 10.10 8.62 -2.95
CA GLN A 119 11.30 9.22 -3.52
C GLN A 119 12.39 9.30 -2.42
N ASN A 120 13.52 8.62 -2.65
CA ASN A 120 14.77 8.73 -1.88
C ASN A 120 14.75 8.44 -0.36
N LEU A 121 14.27 7.26 0.03
CA LEU A 121 14.26 6.72 1.41
C LEU A 121 15.62 6.63 2.14
N ARG A 122 16.74 6.96 1.48
CA ARG A 122 18.07 6.89 2.10
C ARG A 122 18.33 8.06 3.05
N ASP A 123 17.80 9.25 2.74
CA ASP A 123 18.08 10.45 3.52
C ASP A 123 16.83 11.31 3.81
N ARG A 124 15.73 11.16 3.05
CA ARG A 124 14.53 12.02 3.14
C ARG A 124 13.24 11.28 2.75
N LEU A 125 12.12 11.61 3.39
CA LEU A 125 10.77 11.20 2.95
C LEU A 125 10.07 12.38 2.26
N PRO A 126 9.58 12.25 1.02
CA PRO A 126 8.79 13.29 0.37
C PRO A 126 7.41 13.37 1.04
N ARG A 127 7.11 14.49 1.70
CA ARG A 127 5.85 14.71 2.43
C ARG A 127 4.66 15.09 1.54
N GLN A 128 4.88 15.43 0.26
CA GLN A 128 3.90 16.11 -0.60
C GLN A 128 2.67 15.28 -1.07
N ARG A 129 2.45 14.07 -0.57
CA ARG A 129 1.30 13.23 -1.02
C ARG A 129 0.63 12.42 0.10
N CYS A 130 0.88 12.79 1.34
CA CYS A 130 0.34 12.08 2.50
C CYS A 130 -1.18 12.32 2.70
N HIS A 131 -1.68 13.52 2.43
CA HIS A 131 -3.08 13.90 2.72
C HIS A 131 -4.18 13.27 1.84
N GLN A 132 -3.85 12.58 0.74
CA GLN A 132 -4.87 11.97 -0.14
C GLN A 132 -4.88 10.43 -0.13
N LYS A 133 -3.82 9.77 0.32
CA LYS A 133 -3.68 8.29 0.29
C LYS A 133 -3.42 7.65 1.65
N ASN A 134 -2.78 8.35 2.58
CA ASN A 134 -2.30 7.75 3.84
C ASN A 134 -3.22 8.02 5.04
N ASP A 135 -3.90 9.16 5.05
CA ASP A 135 -4.96 9.45 6.01
C ASP A 135 -6.25 8.79 5.54
N GLY A 136 -6.31 7.45 5.61
CA GLY A 136 -7.61 6.79 5.59
C GLY A 136 -8.49 7.44 6.67
N PRO A 137 -9.76 7.83 6.38
CA PRO A 137 -10.59 8.49 7.37
C PRO A 137 -10.68 7.60 8.63
N PRO A 138 -10.88 8.16 9.83
CA PRO A 138 -10.88 7.40 11.09
C PRO A 138 -11.64 6.05 11.05
N PRO A 139 -12.77 5.90 10.32
CA PRO A 139 -13.43 4.60 10.14
C PRO A 139 -12.58 3.53 9.43
N VAL A 140 -11.76 3.89 8.44
CA VAL A 140 -10.88 2.95 7.71
C VAL A 140 -9.78 2.44 8.64
N ARG A 141 -9.19 3.33 9.44
CA ARG A 141 -8.19 2.95 10.46
C ARG A 141 -8.82 2.05 11.51
N ALA A 142 -10.01 2.38 12.01
CA ALA A 142 -10.76 1.54 12.93
C ALA A 142 -11.03 0.13 12.36
N GLY A 143 -11.38 0.05 11.08
CA GLY A 143 -11.54 -1.22 10.36
C GLY A 143 -10.26 -2.05 10.33
N LEU A 144 -9.11 -1.43 10.07
CA LEU A 144 -7.81 -2.11 10.14
C LEU A 144 -7.51 -2.66 11.55
N ARG A 145 -7.76 -1.86 12.60
CA ARG A 145 -7.55 -2.32 13.99
C ARG A 145 -8.46 -3.48 14.34
N PHE A 146 -9.75 -3.35 14.01
CA PHE A 146 -10.75 -4.38 14.23
C PHE A 146 -10.36 -5.68 13.53
N PHE A 147 -10.04 -5.61 12.23
CA PHE A 147 -9.62 -6.78 11.48
C PHE A 147 -8.37 -7.40 12.07
N TYR A 148 -7.34 -6.63 12.43
CA TYR A 148 -6.13 -7.21 12.99
C TYR A 148 -6.34 -7.85 14.38
N ALA A 149 -7.28 -7.33 15.17
CA ALA A 149 -7.63 -7.89 16.47
C ALA A 149 -8.44 -9.20 16.38
N GLN A 150 -9.37 -9.28 15.42
CA GLN A 150 -10.34 -10.38 15.33
C GLN A 150 -10.04 -11.37 14.19
N GLY A 151 -9.56 -10.87 13.06
CA GLY A 151 -9.36 -11.61 11.82
C GLY A 151 -8.27 -12.70 11.91
N PRO A 152 -7.00 -12.38 12.24
CA PRO A 152 -5.94 -13.38 12.27
C PRO A 152 -6.23 -14.61 13.13
N PRO A 153 -6.79 -14.49 14.35
CA PRO A 153 -7.18 -15.67 15.14
C PRO A 153 -8.22 -16.56 14.43
N ILE A 154 -9.22 -15.96 13.80
CA ILE A 154 -10.26 -16.68 13.05
C ILE A 154 -9.66 -17.37 11.82
N LEU A 155 -8.88 -16.63 11.03
CA LEU A 155 -8.26 -17.14 9.80
C LEU A 155 -7.24 -18.24 10.08
N ALA A 156 -6.52 -18.18 11.20
CA ALA A 156 -5.58 -19.22 11.60
C ALA A 156 -6.26 -20.55 11.95
N GLN A 157 -7.50 -20.50 12.45
CA GLN A 157 -8.29 -21.68 12.83
C GLN A 157 -9.12 -22.22 11.67
N ALA A 158 -9.45 -21.37 10.69
CA ALA A 158 -10.33 -21.72 9.57
C ALA A 158 -9.92 -23.00 8.81
N PRO A 159 -8.63 -23.23 8.47
CA PRO A 159 -8.25 -24.47 7.78
C PRO A 159 -8.59 -25.73 8.57
N ALA A 160 -8.32 -25.75 9.89
CA ALA A 160 -8.60 -26.89 10.74
C ALA A 160 -10.11 -27.12 10.89
N TYR A 161 -10.89 -26.05 11.03
CA TYR A 161 -12.35 -26.11 11.07
C TYR A 161 -12.94 -26.70 9.78
N PHE A 162 -12.53 -26.22 8.61
CA PHE A 162 -13.05 -26.76 7.35
C PHE A 162 -12.61 -28.20 7.08
N GLN A 163 -11.43 -28.60 7.57
CA GLN A 163 -11.00 -30.00 7.52
C GLN A 163 -11.88 -30.92 8.38
N SER A 164 -12.35 -30.47 9.55
CA SER A 164 -13.24 -31.28 10.40
C SER A 164 -14.65 -31.42 9.83
N GLU A 165 -15.12 -30.42 9.09
CA GLU A 165 -16.47 -30.41 8.50
C GLU A 165 -16.59 -31.17 7.16
N ARG A 166 -15.48 -31.70 6.60
CA ARG A 166 -15.43 -32.43 5.30
C ARG A 166 -16.30 -31.79 4.20
N LEU A 167 -15.94 -30.55 3.82
CA LEU A 167 -16.21 -30.02 2.48
C LEU A 167 -15.15 -30.51 1.49
#